data_AF-E2AZJ1-F1
#
_entry.id   AF-E2AZJ1-F1
#
_cell.length_a   1.000
_cell.length_b   1.000
_cell.length_c   1.000
_cell.angle_alpha   90.00
_cell.angle_beta   90.00
_cell.angle_gamma   90.00
#
_symmetry.space_group_name_H-M   'P 1'
#
loop_
_entity.id
_entity.type
_entity.pdbx_description
1 polymer ?
#
loop_
_entity_poly.entity_id
_entity_poly.type
_entity_poly.pdbx_seq_one_letter_code
_entity_poly.pdbx_strand_id
1 'polypeptide(L)'
;VNLSTVMIPENVQKVLQLGENFSMPTLNKNEVTIEFIKNFENSFKKLPVHVRPHIETHIRNRSAHIINKLPSYTPPRNPLISTVLMRSTKDFLKNNTNLILTRSDKENVTVALDRD
;
A
#
# COMPACT_ATOMS: atom_id res chain seq x y z
N VAL A 1 -5.52 -6.39 -5.22
CA VAL A 1 -4.68 -6.42 -6.44
C VAL A 1 -4.57 -7.85 -6.91
N ASN A 2 -5.15 -8.17 -8.06
CA ASN A 2 -4.97 -9.47 -8.71
C ASN A 2 -4.32 -9.20 -10.08
N LEU A 3 -3.00 -9.31 -10.16
CA LEU A 3 -2.19 -8.92 -11.31
C LEU A 3 -1.38 -10.11 -11.83
N SER A 4 -1.99 -11.29 -11.93
CA SER A 4 -1.33 -12.55 -12.24
C SER A 4 -0.33 -12.48 -13.41
N THR A 5 -0.56 -11.61 -14.40
CA THR A 5 0.35 -11.44 -15.56
C THR A 5 0.98 -10.04 -15.70
N VAL A 6 0.51 -9.03 -14.96
CA VAL A 6 0.93 -7.62 -15.15
C VAL A 6 1.78 -7.10 -14.00
N MET A 7 3.09 -6.95 -14.23
CA MET A 7 3.97 -6.28 -13.29
C MET A 7 3.83 -4.76 -13.42
N ILE A 8 3.21 -4.12 -12.42
CA ILE A 8 3.12 -2.64 -12.36
C ILE A 8 4.48 -2.08 -11.93
N PRO A 9 5.14 -1.24 -12.75
CA PRO A 9 6.40 -0.60 -12.37
C PRO A 9 6.24 0.32 -11.16
N GLU A 10 7.29 0.44 -10.34
CA GLU A 10 7.25 1.23 -9.09
C GLU A 10 6.89 2.71 -9.35
N ASN A 11 7.38 3.31 -10.44
CA ASN A 11 7.05 4.68 -10.85
C ASN A 11 5.56 4.86 -11.20
N VAL A 12 4.93 3.83 -11.76
CA VAL A 12 3.49 3.82 -12.06
C VAL A 12 2.69 3.68 -10.77
N GLN A 13 3.08 2.72 -9.91
CA GLN A 13 2.46 2.52 -8.59
C GLN A 13 2.52 3.80 -7.73
N LYS A 14 3.65 4.51 -7.77
CA LYS A 14 3.85 5.79 -7.06
C LYS A 14 2.83 6.87 -7.44
N VAL A 15 2.35 6.86 -8.69
CA VAL A 15 1.32 7.79 -9.17
C VAL A 15 -0.07 7.25 -8.88
N LEU A 16 -0.33 5.96 -9.14
CA LEU A 16 -1.64 5.34 -8.92
C LEU A 16 -2.09 5.42 -7.45
N GLN A 17 -1.16 5.25 -6.50
CA GLN A 17 -1.46 5.36 -5.06
C GLN A 17 -1.84 6.79 -4.60
N LEU A 18 -1.64 7.82 -5.43
CA LEU A 18 -2.08 9.18 -5.10
C LEU A 18 -3.59 9.35 -5.31
N GLY A 19 -4.23 8.44 -6.05
CA GLY A 19 -5.69 8.39 -6.17
C GLY A 19 -6.31 7.95 -4.86
N GLU A 20 -7.35 8.66 -4.41
CA GLU A 20 -8.12 8.25 -3.24
C GLU A 20 -8.63 6.80 -3.40
N ASN A 21 -8.52 6.04 -2.31
CA ASN A 21 -9.01 4.67 -2.20
C ASN A 21 -8.43 3.71 -3.25
N PHE A 22 -7.24 3.96 -3.79
CA PHE A 22 -6.59 3.01 -4.69
C PHE A 22 -5.91 1.89 -3.90
N SER A 23 -6.36 0.64 -4.08
CA SER A 23 -5.90 -0.55 -3.34
C SER A 23 -4.52 -1.06 -3.74
N MET A 24 -3.57 -0.18 -4.04
CA MET A 24 -2.18 -0.60 -4.28
C MET A 24 -1.43 -0.70 -2.95
N PRO A 25 -0.38 -1.55 -2.85
CA PRO A 25 0.50 -1.54 -1.71
C PRO A 25 1.01 -0.11 -1.50
N THR A 26 0.64 0.51 -0.39
CA THR A 26 1.00 1.89 -0.12
C THR A 26 2.49 1.97 0.18
N LEU A 27 3.16 2.91 -0.48
CA LEU A 27 4.55 3.23 -0.24
C LEU A 27 4.70 4.29 0.86
N ASN A 28 3.58 4.79 1.43
CA ASN A 28 3.60 5.74 2.54
C ASN A 28 3.83 5.00 3.87
N LYS A 29 5.10 4.76 4.18
CA LYS A 29 5.53 4.09 5.41
C LYS A 29 4.91 4.71 6.67
N ASN A 30 4.78 6.03 6.76
CA ASN A 30 4.29 6.69 7.98
C ASN A 30 2.84 6.34 8.25
N GLU A 31 1.99 6.46 7.23
CA GLU A 31 0.56 6.17 7.33
C GLU A 31 0.31 4.68 7.62
N VAL A 32 1.01 3.79 6.91
CA VAL A 32 0.97 2.34 7.17
C VAL A 32 1.40 2.00 8.59
N THR A 33 2.48 2.63 9.05
CA THR A 33 3.03 2.37 10.39
C THR A 33 2.03 2.80 11.46
N ILE A 34 1.44 3.98 11.32
CA ILE A 34 0.43 4.49 12.26
C ILE A 34 -0.78 3.55 12.30
N GLU A 35 -1.30 3.17 11.13
CA GLU A 35 -2.49 2.33 11.05
C GLU A 35 -2.23 0.90 11.54
N PHE A 36 -1.04 0.35 11.25
CA PHE A 36 -0.58 -0.90 11.82
C PHE A 36 -0.52 -0.84 13.35
N ILE A 37 0.10 0.21 13.93
CA ILE A 37 0.21 0.36 15.39
C ILE A 37 -1.18 0.45 16.03
N LYS A 38 -2.10 1.25 15.47
CA LYS A 38 -3.49 1.34 15.97
C LYS A 38 -4.19 -0.01 16.00
N ASN A 39 -4.14 -0.74 14.87
CA ASN A 39 -4.79 -2.05 14.75
C ASN A 39 -4.14 -3.10 15.65
N PHE A 40 -2.82 -3.04 15.78
CA PHE A 40 -2.05 -3.88 16.68
C PHE A 40 -2.46 -3.66 18.13
N GLU A 41 -2.42 -2.42 18.62
CA GLU A 41 -2.81 -2.05 19.98
C GLU A 41 -4.27 -2.41 20.28
N ASN A 42 -5.18 -2.16 19.33
CA ASN A 42 -6.59 -2.52 19.46
C ASN A 42 -6.79 -4.05 19.57
N SER A 43 -6.05 -4.82 18.76
CA SER A 43 -6.11 -6.29 18.81
C SER A 43 -5.48 -6.82 20.09
N PHE A 44 -4.37 -6.24 20.53
CA PHE A 44 -3.66 -6.61 21.74
C PHE A 44 -4.52 -6.39 23.00
N LYS A 45 -5.27 -5.28 23.04
CA LYS A 45 -6.25 -4.99 24.11
C LYS A 45 -7.38 -6.02 24.22
N LYS A 46 -7.60 -6.87 23.22
CA LYS A 46 -8.61 -7.93 23.27
C LYS A 46 -8.09 -9.24 23.86
N LEU A 47 -6.77 -9.37 24.05
CA LEU A 47 -6.18 -10.57 24.63
C LEU A 47 -6.45 -10.66 26.14
N PRO A 48 -6.53 -11.87 26.71
CA PRO A 48 -6.70 -12.04 28.15
C PRO A 48 -5.54 -11.38 28.93
N VAL A 49 -5.86 -10.70 30.03
CA VAL A 49 -4.89 -9.90 30.83
C VAL A 49 -3.68 -10.71 31.28
N HIS A 50 -3.88 -11.99 31.62
CA HIS A 50 -2.82 -12.88 32.07
C HIS A 50 -1.83 -13.28 30.96
N VAL A 51 -2.21 -13.15 29.68
CA VAL A 51 -1.34 -13.53 28.54
C VAL A 51 -0.52 -12.34 28.07
N ARG A 52 -1.06 -11.11 28.15
CA ARG A 52 -0.45 -9.89 27.59
C ARG A 52 1.03 -9.72 27.95
N PRO A 53 1.45 -9.76 29.23
CA PRO A 53 2.84 -9.46 29.60
C PRO A 53 3.85 -10.43 28.97
N HIS A 54 3.45 -11.68 28.74
CA HIS A 54 4.32 -12.73 28.21
C HIS A 54 4.58 -12.60 26.71
N ILE A 55 3.64 -12.02 25.96
CA ILE A 55 3.72 -11.93 24.49
C ILE A 55 3.92 -10.51 23.98
N GLU A 56 3.68 -9.48 24.79
CA GLU A 56 3.80 -8.08 24.38
C GLU A 56 5.18 -7.78 23.80
N THR A 57 6.23 -8.07 24.56
CA THR A 57 7.61 -7.79 24.18
C THR A 57 8.01 -8.57 22.94
N HIS A 58 7.62 -9.85 22.85
CA HIS A 58 7.93 -10.69 21.70
C HIS A 58 7.29 -10.15 20.42
N ILE A 59 6.01 -9.82 20.48
CA ILE A 59 5.29 -9.34 19.31
C ILE A 59 5.75 -7.92 18.96
N ARG A 60 5.96 -7.03 19.93
CA ARG A 60 6.49 -5.68 19.70
C ARG A 60 7.85 -5.72 19.00
N ASN A 61 8.77 -6.55 19.47
CA ASN A 61 10.11 -6.68 18.87
C ASN A 61 10.03 -7.19 17.42
N ARG A 62 9.18 -8.19 17.17
CA ARG A 62 8.98 -8.74 15.83
C ARG A 62 8.31 -7.74 14.89
N SER A 63 7.30 -7.03 15.37
CA SER A 63 6.59 -5.99 14.62
C SER A 63 7.51 -4.80 14.28
N ALA A 64 8.36 -4.37 15.20
CA ALA A 64 9.32 -3.29 14.96
C ALA A 64 10.27 -3.62 13.79
N HIS A 65 10.74 -4.87 13.72
CA HIS A 65 11.57 -5.31 12.59
C HIS A 65 10.84 -5.27 11.25
N ILE A 66 9.56 -5.66 11.23
CA ILE A 66 8.72 -5.62 10.03
C ILE A 66 8.50 -4.17 9.59
N ILE A 67 8.11 -3.29 10.52
CA ILE A 67 7.88 -1.86 10.27
C ILE A 67 9.15 -1.20 9.72
N ASN A 68 10.31 -1.51 10.30
CA ASN A 68 11.57 -0.92 9.87
C ASN A 68 11.95 -1.31 8.44
N LYS A 69 11.52 -2.49 7.99
CA LYS A 69 11.73 -2.98 6.62
C LYS A 69 10.69 -2.50 5.60
N LEU A 70 9.65 -1.78 6.00
CA LEU A 70 8.67 -1.26 5.06
C LEU A 70 9.33 -0.24 4.11
N PRO A 71 9.07 -0.34 2.79
CA PRO A 71 9.55 0.64 1.83
C PRO A 71 8.92 2.01 2.13
N SER A 72 9.73 3.07 2.10
CA SER A 72 9.25 4.45 2.22
C SER A 72 9.40 5.18 0.89
N TYR A 73 8.31 5.73 0.38
CA TYR A 73 8.32 6.66 -0.73
C TYR A 73 8.01 8.07 -0.24
N THR A 74 8.87 9.00 -0.63
CA THR A 74 8.59 10.43 -0.53
C THR A 74 8.33 10.95 -1.93
N PRO A 75 7.18 11.57 -2.20
CA PRO A 75 6.90 12.16 -3.50
C PRO A 75 7.97 13.19 -3.88
N PRO A 76 8.42 13.23 -5.15
CA PRO A 76 9.34 14.25 -5.59
C PRO A 76 8.71 15.64 -5.45
N ARG A 77 9.42 16.58 -4.82
CA ARG A 77 8.99 17.98 -4.68
C ARG A 77 9.08 18.78 -5.99
N ASN A 78 9.68 18.22 -7.03
CA ASN A 78 9.89 18.89 -8.31
C ASN A 78 8.70 18.64 -9.28
N PRO A 79 8.00 19.70 -9.73
CA PRO A 79 6.87 19.59 -10.66
C PRO A 79 7.21 18.98 -12.03
N LEU A 80 8.47 19.10 -12.49
CA LEU A 80 8.90 18.48 -13.75
C LEU A 80 8.93 16.95 -13.61
N ILE A 81 9.37 16.44 -12.46
CA ILE A 81 9.41 15.01 -12.18
C ILE A 81 7.99 14.43 -12.10
N SER A 82 7.05 15.15 -11.46
CA SER A 82 5.66 14.70 -11.41
C SER A 82 5.02 14.63 -12.80
N THR A 83 5.34 15.58 -13.68
CA THR A 83 4.84 15.60 -15.06
C THR A 83 5.35 14.41 -15.87
N VAL A 84 6.65 14.08 -15.74
CA VAL A 84 7.25 12.90 -16.38
C VAL A 84 6.61 11.61 -15.86
N LEU A 85 6.50 11.46 -14.53
CA LEU A 85 5.86 10.29 -13.91
C LEU A 85 4.41 10.10 -14.35
N MET A 86 3.65 11.20 -14.45
CA MET A 86 2.26 11.17 -14.92
C MET A 86 2.18 10.74 -16.39
N ARG A 87 3.08 11.23 -17.25
CA ARG A 87 3.14 10.82 -18.66
C ARG A 87 3.47 9.34 -18.79
N SER A 88 4.54 8.88 -18.14
CA SER A 88 4.94 7.46 -18.15
C SER A 88 3.84 6.54 -17.60
N THR A 89 3.08 7.00 -16.59
CA THR A 89 1.92 6.27 -16.06
C THR A 89 0.81 6.14 -17.09
N LYS A 90 0.47 7.23 -17.79
CA LYS A 90 -0.52 7.20 -18.87
C LYS A 90 -0.10 6.26 -20.01
N ASP A 91 1.17 6.33 -20.42
CA ASP A 91 1.71 5.48 -21.48
C ASP A 91 1.68 4.01 -21.08
N PHE A 92 2.05 3.70 -19.83
CA PHE A 92 1.94 2.34 -19.29
C PHE A 92 0.50 1.82 -19.33
N LEU A 93 -0.46 2.59 -18.81
CA LEU A 93 -1.87 2.18 -18.78
C LEU A 93 -2.43 1.98 -20.20
N LYS A 94 -2.01 2.82 -21.16
CA LYS A 94 -2.43 2.70 -22.56
C LYS A 94 -1.89 1.44 -23.23
N ASN A 95 -0.64 1.06 -22.91
CA ASN A 95 0.04 -0.07 -23.53
C ASN A 95 -0.30 -1.43 -22.87
N ASN A 96 -0.87 -1.42 -21.66
CA ASN A 96 -1.25 -2.64 -20.92
C ASN A 96 -2.78 -2.78 -20.91
N THR A 97 -3.38 -3.11 -22.04
CA THR A 97 -4.84 -3.19 -22.22
C THR A 97 -5.53 -4.30 -21.43
N ASN A 98 -4.76 -5.24 -20.89
CA ASN A 98 -5.26 -6.32 -20.03
C ASN A 98 -5.46 -5.84 -18.59
N LEU A 99 -4.83 -4.71 -18.22
CA LEU A 99 -5.00 -4.10 -16.91
C LEU A 99 -6.32 -3.32 -16.84
N ILE A 100 -7.24 -3.77 -16.01
CA ILE A 100 -8.47 -3.06 -15.67
C ILE A 100 -8.27 -2.31 -14.36
N LEU A 101 -8.55 -1.01 -14.37
CA LEU A 101 -8.75 -0.23 -13.16
C LEU A 101 -10.26 -0.03 -12.97
N THR A 102 -10.81 -0.57 -11.90
CA THR A 102 -12.26 -0.49 -11.61
C THR A 102 -12.52 -0.19 -10.15
N ARG A 103 -13.71 0.34 -9.82
CA ARG A 103 -14.15 0.44 -8.43
C ARG A 103 -14.76 -0.87 -7.99
N SER A 104 -14.34 -1.34 -6.83
CA SER A 104 -14.94 -2.43 -6.09
C SER A 104 -16.20 -1.95 -5.38
N ASP A 105 -17.26 -2.74 -5.45
CA ASP A 105 -18.53 -2.47 -4.75
C ASP A 105 -18.34 -2.43 -3.23
N LYS A 106 -17.34 -3.15 -2.72
CA LYS A 106 -16.99 -3.16 -1.30
C LYS A 106 -15.99 -2.03 -1.00
N GLU A 107 -16.32 -1.20 -0.01
CA GLU A 107 -15.51 -0.07 0.52
C GLU A 107 -15.22 1.09 -0.45
N ASN A 108 -15.86 1.16 -1.63
CA ASN A 108 -15.62 2.22 -2.63
C ASN A 108 -14.13 2.38 -3.01
N VAL A 109 -13.45 1.24 -3.14
CA VAL A 109 -12.01 1.14 -3.39
C VAL A 109 -11.74 0.92 -4.88
N THR A 110 -10.77 1.62 -5.45
CA THR A 110 -10.27 1.35 -6.81
C THR A 110 -9.29 0.18 -6.79
N VAL A 111 -9.53 -0.83 -7.61
CA VAL A 111 -8.71 -2.05 -7.74
C VAL A 111 -8.10 -2.15 -9.12
N ALA A 112 -6.87 -2.66 -9.17
CA ALA A 112 -6.22 -3.10 -10.39
C ALA A 112 -6.41 -4.62 -10.54
N LEU A 113 -6.98 -5.02 -11.67
CA LEU A 113 -7.29 -6.40 -12.04
C LEU A 113 -6.68 -6.73 -13.40
N ASP A 114 -6.19 -7.95 -13.52
CA ASP A 114 -5.88 -8.56 -14.79
C ASP A 114 -7.16 -9.08 -15.47
N ARG A 115 -7.24 -8.99 -16.80
CA ARG A 115 -8.36 -9.54 -17.58
C ARG A 115 -8.30 -11.04 -17.73
N ASP A 116 -7.11 -11.60 -17.69
CA ASP A 116 -6.82 -13.00 -17.96
C ASP A 116 -6.93 -13.89 -16.70
#